data_AF-A0A0W8I4M6-F1
#
_entry.id   AF-A0A0W8I4M6-F1
#
_cell.length_a   1.000
_cell.length_b   1.000
_cell.length_c   1.000
_cell.angle_alpha   90.00
_cell.angle_beta   90.00
_cell.angle_gamma   90.00
#
_symmetry.space_group_name_H-M   'P 1'
#
loop_
_entity.id
_entity.type
_entity.pdbx_description
1 polymer ?
#
loop_
_entity_poly.entity_id
_entity_poly.type
_entity_poly.pdbx_seq_one_letter_code
_entity_poly.pdbx_strand_id
1 'polypeptide(L)'
;MDHSLSVVVQIELDTRCVRLVVTGDLTEHNHRTLTPLVGRARALFPDAAVAVDLTGAQHVDPEGLDLLRWSLEQSSVPEPGGSVRILTRPVPFGLAEASRPAVRAQVPAPAPRHGAGAEGVAA
;
A
#
# COMPACT_ATOMS: atom_id res chain seq x y z
N MET A 1 4.34 23.72 7.47
CA MET A 1 5.05 22.72 8.29
C MET A 1 5.81 21.85 7.32
N ASP A 2 7.12 21.71 7.48
CA ASP A 2 7.94 20.89 6.58
C ASP A 2 7.72 19.42 6.93
N HIS A 3 7.00 18.70 6.07
CA HIS A 3 6.89 17.25 6.11
C HIS A 3 8.22 16.64 5.65
N SER A 4 9.21 16.70 6.53
CA SER A 4 10.55 16.19 6.26
C SER A 4 10.57 14.68 6.42
N LEU A 5 11.22 14.00 5.48
CA LEU A 5 11.43 12.56 5.48
C LEU A 5 12.93 12.29 5.52
N SER A 6 13.39 11.61 6.56
CA SER A 6 14.79 11.24 6.76
C SER A 6 14.95 9.73 6.69
N VAL A 7 15.96 9.27 5.96
CA VAL A 7 16.20 7.84 5.74
C VAL A 7 17.63 7.49 6.10
N VAL A 8 17.79 6.49 6.96
CA VAL A 8 19.07 5.86 7.30
C VAL A 8 19.11 4.49 6.66
N VAL A 9 20.17 4.20 5.89
CA VAL A 9 20.38 2.88 5.31
C VAL A 9 21.30 2.08 6.22
N GLN A 10 20.79 0.98 6.75
CA GLN A 10 21.53 0.02 7.55
C GLN A 10 21.73 -1.25 6.72
N ILE A 11 22.97 -1.73 6.65
CA ILE A 11 23.32 -2.95 5.92
C ILE A 11 23.84 -3.93 6.96
N GLU A 12 23.23 -5.11 7.05
CA GLU A 12 23.74 -6.17 7.91
C GLU A 12 25.07 -6.69 7.35
N LEU A 13 26.02 -7.04 8.24
CA LEU A 13 27.39 -7.43 7.84
C LEU A 13 27.43 -8.68 6.96
N ASP A 14 26.50 -9.60 7.18
CA ASP A 14 26.29 -10.79 6.36
C ASP A 14 25.60 -10.48 5.02
N THR A 15 25.24 -9.23 4.77
CA THR A 15 24.64 -8.71 3.54
C THR A 15 23.32 -9.37 3.14
N ARG A 16 22.68 -10.15 4.04
CA ARG A 16 21.39 -10.79 3.74
C ARG A 16 20.21 -9.85 3.92
N CYS A 17 20.38 -8.75 4.64
CA CYS A 17 19.34 -7.75 4.86
C CYS A 17 19.88 -6.33 4.71
N VAL A 18 19.11 -5.49 4.01
CA VAL A 18 19.28 -4.04 3.96
C VAL A 18 18.04 -3.40 4.56
N ARG A 19 18.19 -2.59 5.60
CA ARG A 19 17.09 -1.89 6.26
C ARG A 19 17.15 -0.40 5.96
N LEU A 20 16.09 0.14 5.37
CA LEU A 20 15.86 1.57 5.20
C LEU A 20 15.02 2.05 6.38
N VAL A 21 15.66 2.64 7.38
CA VAL A 21 15.00 3.21 8.56
C VAL A 21 14.49 4.60 8.22
N VAL A 22 13.17 4.77 8.23
CA VAL A 22 12.50 6.02 7.86
C VAL A 22 11.99 6.72 9.12
N THR A 23 12.24 8.02 9.18
CA THR A 23 11.79 8.92 10.24
C THR A 23 11.17 10.18 9.64
N GLY A 24 10.32 10.87 10.40
CA GLY A 24 9.55 12.02 9.92
C GLY A 24 8.17 11.61 9.38
N ASP A 25 7.66 12.34 8.39
CA ASP A 25 6.29 12.16 7.88
C ASP A 25 6.30 11.46 6.52
N LEU A 26 5.62 10.32 6.38
CA LEU A 26 5.30 9.74 5.08
C LEU A 26 3.96 10.30 4.60
N THR A 27 3.93 10.85 3.39
CA THR A 27 2.77 11.51 2.78
C THR A 27 2.59 11.06 1.32
N GLU A 28 1.41 11.34 0.75
CA GLU A 28 1.12 11.16 -0.68
C GLU A 28 2.18 11.83 -1.58
N HIS A 29 2.76 12.95 -1.18
CA HIS A 29 3.72 13.68 -2.02
C HIS A 29 5.16 13.16 -1.94
N ASN A 30 5.56 12.64 -0.78
CA ASN A 30 6.95 12.25 -0.53
C ASN A 30 7.20 10.73 -0.61
N HIS A 31 6.16 9.88 -0.67
CA HIS A 31 6.33 8.42 -0.76
C HIS A 31 7.26 7.97 -1.89
N ARG A 32 7.21 8.68 -3.04
CA ARG A 32 7.98 8.38 -4.25
C ARG A 32 9.50 8.48 -4.07
N THR A 33 9.98 9.16 -3.02
CA THR A 33 11.43 9.29 -2.75
C THR A 33 12.03 7.99 -2.23
N LEU A 34 11.22 7.08 -1.69
CA LEU A 34 11.68 5.78 -1.17
C LEU A 34 11.91 4.76 -2.28
N THR A 35 11.11 4.78 -3.36
CA THR A 35 11.23 3.85 -4.49
C THR A 35 12.66 3.79 -5.09
N PRO A 36 13.33 4.92 -5.43
CA PRO A 36 14.70 4.86 -5.95
C PRO A 36 15.75 4.44 -4.91
N LEU A 37 15.45 4.54 -3.61
CA LEU A 37 16.33 4.02 -2.57
C LEU A 37 16.23 2.50 -2.48
N VAL A 38 15.01 1.94 -2.56
CA VAL A 38 14.80 0.49 -2.62
C VAL A 38 15.43 -0.09 -3.89
N GLY A 39 15.23 0.56 -5.05
CA GLY A 39 15.86 0.13 -6.30
C GLY A 39 17.38 0.08 -6.21
N ARG A 40 18.01 1.09 -5.60
CA ARG A 40 19.47 1.11 -5.36
C ARG A 40 19.92 0.01 -4.39
N ALA A 41 19.18 -0.23 -3.31
CA ALA A 41 19.48 -1.30 -2.37
C ALA A 41 19.47 -2.68 -3.06
N ARG A 42 18.46 -2.95 -3.89
CA ARG A 42 18.37 -4.19 -4.66
C ARG A 42 19.47 -4.33 -5.71
N ALA A 43 19.85 -3.22 -6.37
CA ALA A 43 20.94 -3.25 -7.35
C ALA A 43 22.30 -3.52 -6.71
N LEU A 44 22.54 -3.02 -5.50
CA LEU A 44 23.78 -3.24 -4.76
C LEU A 44 23.84 -4.60 -4.06
N PHE A 45 22.68 -5.10 -3.61
CA PHE A 45 22.56 -6.33 -2.84
C PHE A 45 21.42 -7.20 -3.41
N PRO A 46 21.64 -7.85 -4.56
CA PRO A 46 20.59 -8.57 -5.28
C PRO A 46 19.97 -9.71 -4.47
N ASP A 47 20.76 -10.41 -3.64
CA ASP A 47 20.29 -11.52 -2.81
C ASP A 47 19.75 -11.07 -1.44
N ALA A 48 19.85 -9.78 -1.10
CA ALA A 48 19.45 -9.28 0.22
C ALA A 48 17.96 -8.95 0.29
N ALA A 49 17.32 -9.31 1.40
CA ALA A 49 16.00 -8.80 1.72
C ALA A 49 16.08 -7.29 2.01
N VAL A 50 15.20 -6.50 1.40
CA VAL A 50 15.12 -5.05 1.65
C VAL A 50 13.93 -4.76 2.56
N ALA A 51 14.19 -4.26 3.76
CA ALA A 51 13.15 -3.85 4.71
C ALA A 51 13.02 -2.33 4.75
N VAL A 52 11.85 -1.80 4.39
CA VAL A 52 11.50 -0.38 4.57
C VAL A 52 10.82 -0.25 5.93
N ASP A 53 11.52 0.33 6.89
CA ASP A 53 11.10 0.43 8.27
C ASP A 53 10.50 1.81 8.57
N LEU A 54 9.18 1.87 8.64
CA LEU A 54 8.37 3.05 8.97
C LEU A 54 7.98 3.08 10.46
N THR A 55 8.49 2.17 11.30
CA THR A 55 8.09 2.10 12.72
C THR A 55 8.54 3.34 13.53
N GLY A 56 9.58 4.02 13.05
CA GLY A 56 10.11 5.28 13.58
C GLY A 56 9.55 6.55 12.91
N ALA A 57 8.64 6.42 11.94
CA ALA A 57 7.97 7.56 11.34
C ALA A 57 7.03 8.21 12.37
N GLN A 58 6.99 9.55 12.38
CA GLN A 58 6.14 10.34 13.27
C GLN A 58 4.69 10.30 12.79
N HIS A 59 4.51 10.41 11.46
CA HIS A 59 3.23 10.28 10.80
C HIS A 59 3.37 9.39 9.57
N VAL A 60 2.39 8.52 9.37
CA VAL A 60 2.27 7.70 8.16
C VAL A 60 0.87 7.92 7.62
N ASP A 61 0.80 8.69 6.54
CA ASP A 61 -0.43 8.89 5.80
C ASP A 61 -0.84 7.57 5.11
N PRO A 62 -2.09 7.09 5.28
CA PRO A 62 -2.55 5.84 4.69
C PRO A 62 -2.45 5.82 3.17
N GLU A 63 -2.76 6.93 2.50
CA GLU A 63 -2.72 7.03 1.04
C GLU A 63 -1.28 7.00 0.54
N GLY A 64 -0.37 7.74 1.20
CA GLY A 64 1.07 7.65 0.96
C GLY A 64 1.64 6.24 1.16
N LEU A 65 1.14 5.48 2.15
CA LEU A 65 1.55 4.09 2.38
C LEU A 65 1.05 3.14 1.28
N ASP A 66 -0.21 3.29 0.85
CA ASP A 66 -0.76 2.47 -0.23
C ASP A 66 -0.08 2.77 -1.58
N LEU A 67 0.23 4.04 -1.87
CA LEU A 67 1.00 4.44 -3.05
C LEU A 67 2.44 3.91 -2.99
N LEU A 68 3.07 3.89 -1.82
CA LEU A 68 4.38 3.28 -1.62
C LEU A 68 4.33 1.77 -1.92
N ARG A 69 3.35 1.05 -1.35
CA ARG A 69 3.14 -0.38 -1.61
C ARG A 69 3.00 -0.65 -3.10
N TRP A 70 2.08 0.07 -3.74
CA TRP A 70 1.84 -0.06 -5.18
C TRP A 70 3.11 0.19 -5.99
N SER A 71 3.86 1.26 -5.67
CA SER A 71 5.11 1.60 -6.37
C SER A 71 6.19 0.52 -6.22
N LEU A 72 6.33 -0.08 -5.04
CA LEU A 72 7.32 -1.13 -4.78
C LEU A 72 6.95 -2.45 -5.45
N GLU A 73 5.66 -2.78 -5.51
CA GLU A 73 5.14 -3.97 -6.18
C GLU A 73 5.33 -3.87 -7.70
N GLN A 74 5.10 -2.69 -8.27
CA GLN A 74 5.31 -2.42 -9.70
C GLN A 74 6.81 -2.35 -10.09
N SER A 75 7.65 -1.90 -9.16
CA SER A 75 9.11 -1.85 -9.36
C SER A 75 9.78 -3.20 -9.12
N SER A 76 9.03 -4.19 -8.62
CA SER A 76 9.51 -5.54 -8.41
C SER A 76 9.61 -6.29 -9.74
N VAL A 77 10.73 -6.15 -10.45
CA VAL A 77 11.09 -7.16 -11.45
C VAL A 77 11.17 -8.52 -10.72
N PRO A 78 10.50 -9.57 -11.23
CA PRO A 78 10.48 -10.91 -10.65
C PRO A 78 11.84 -11.60 -10.87
N GLU A 79 12.90 -11.02 -10.30
CA GLU A 79 14.20 -11.66 -10.19
C GLU A 79 14.22 -12.54 -8.93
N PRO A 80 14.96 -13.65 -8.91
CA PRO A 80 15.13 -14.52 -7.74
C PRO A 80 15.93 -13.87 -6.58
N GLY A 81 15.89 -12.55 -6.46
CA GLY A 81 16.56 -11.72 -5.46
C GLY A 81 15.65 -11.33 -4.30
N GLY A 82 16.26 -10.90 -3.19
CA GLY A 82 15.64 -10.80 -1.88
C GLY A 82 14.35 -9.95 -1.82
N SER A 83 13.40 -10.40 -0.98
CA SER A 83 12.06 -9.81 -0.86
C SER A 83 12.10 -8.38 -0.32
N VAL A 84 11.22 -7.51 -0.82
CA VAL A 84 10.96 -6.19 -0.22
C VAL A 84 9.84 -6.31 0.81
N ARG A 85 10.05 -5.78 2.02
CA ARG A 85 9.05 -5.78 3.10
C ARG A 85 8.89 -4.38 3.67
N ILE A 86 7.66 -4.00 4.01
CA ILE A 86 7.38 -2.74 4.71
C ILE A 86 7.02 -3.05 6.16
N LEU A 87 7.70 -2.43 7.11
CA LEU A 87 7.44 -2.55 8.53
C LEU A 87 6.77 -1.27 9.01
N THR A 88 5.54 -1.36 9.52
CA THR A 88 4.83 -0.23 10.13
C THR A 88 4.65 -0.49 11.62
N ARG A 89 4.52 0.57 12.42
CA ARG A 89 4.15 0.42 13.83
C ARG A 89 2.78 -0.30 13.87
N PRO A 90 2.60 -1.36 14.68
CA PRO A 90 1.31 -1.99 14.83
C PRO A 90 0.31 -0.95 15.32
N VAL A 91 -0.78 -0.77 14.57
CA VAL A 91 -1.91 0.04 15.04
C VAL A 91 -2.49 -0.69 16.26
N PRO A 92 -2.66 -0.03 17.42
CA PRO A 92 -3.31 -0.67 18.55
C PRO A 92 -4.66 -1.22 18.11
N PHE A 93 -4.93 -2.48 18.45
CA PHE A 93 -6.19 -3.14 18.15
C PHE A 93 -7.36 -2.24 18.59
N GLY A 94 -8.31 -1.97 17.68
CA GLY A 94 -9.50 -1.16 17.96
C GLY A 94 -9.48 0.30 17.50
N LEU A 95 -8.39 0.78 16.87
CA LEU A 95 -8.31 2.14 16.31
C LEU A 95 -8.32 2.20 14.76
N ALA A 96 -8.34 1.04 14.09
CA ALA A 96 -8.30 0.93 12.64
C ALA A 96 -9.71 0.86 12.02
N GLU A 97 -10.61 1.81 12.33
CA GLU A 97 -11.89 1.90 11.61
C GLU A 97 -12.47 3.32 11.66
N ALA A 98 -12.14 4.17 10.67
CA ALA A 98 -12.90 5.40 10.45
C ALA A 98 -12.84 5.99 9.03
N SER A 99 -11.94 5.55 8.14
CA SER A 99 -11.76 6.24 6.84
C SER A 99 -11.70 5.32 5.62
N ARG A 100 -12.55 4.29 5.58
CA ARG A 100 -12.89 3.64 4.30
C ARG A 100 -14.32 4.07 3.95
N PRO A 101 -14.54 4.93 2.94
CA PRO A 101 -15.91 5.11 2.46
C PRO A 101 -16.35 3.75 1.94
N ALA A 102 -17.41 3.20 2.54
CA ALA A 102 -18.05 2.01 2.05
C ALA A 102 -18.42 2.26 0.59
N VAL A 103 -17.77 1.54 -0.34
CA VAL A 103 -18.30 1.38 -1.69
C VAL A 103 -19.71 0.84 -1.49
N ARG A 104 -20.71 1.71 -1.70
CA ARG A 104 -22.11 1.33 -1.72
C ARG A 104 -22.23 0.33 -2.85
N ALA A 105 -22.28 -0.95 -2.53
CA ALA A 105 -22.68 -1.98 -3.48
C ALA A 105 -24.07 -1.56 -3.99
N GLN A 106 -24.12 -1.04 -5.22
CA GLN A 106 -25.37 -0.83 -5.90
C GLN A 106 -25.97 -2.22 -6.12
N VAL A 107 -26.98 -2.54 -5.32
CA VAL A 107 -27.84 -3.70 -5.55
C VAL A 107 -28.53 -3.44 -6.90
N PRO A 108 -28.28 -4.26 -7.94
CA PRO A 108 -29.00 -4.09 -9.20
C PRO A 108 -30.49 -4.36 -8.94
N ALA A 109 -31.33 -3.41 -9.35
CA ALA A 109 -32.78 -3.51 -9.20
C ALA A 109 -33.31 -4.76 -9.92
N PRO A 110 -34.25 -5.52 -9.32
CA PRO A 110 -34.84 -6.67 -10.01
C PRO A 110 -35.69 -6.20 -11.19
N ALA A 111 -35.44 -6.81 -12.36
CA ALA A 111 -36.20 -6.57 -13.58
C ALA A 111 -37.71 -6.81 -13.35
N PRO A 112 -38.60 -6.04 -14.01
CA PRO A 112 -40.04 -6.22 -13.85
C PRO A 112 -40.47 -7.57 -14.44
N ARG A 113 -41.10 -8.40 -13.60
CA ARG A 113 -41.78 -9.63 -14.03
C ARG A 113 -43.03 -9.23 -14.80
N HIS A 114 -43.02 -9.41 -16.12
CA HIS A 114 -44.24 -9.28 -16.92
C HIS A 114 -45.07 -10.55 -16.72
N GLY A 115 -45.96 -10.51 -15.72
CA GLY A 115 -46.99 -11.50 -15.48
C GLY A 115 -48.19 -11.26 -16.39
N ALA A 116 -48.66 -12.34 -17.00
CA ALA A 116 -49.76 -12.42 -17.93
C ALA A 116 -51.16 -12.31 -17.28
N GLY A 117 -52.15 -11.99 -18.12
CA GLY A 117 -53.60 -12.19 -17.89
C GLY A 117 -54.36 -10.86 -17.72
N ALA A 118 -55.56 -10.65 -18.26
CA ALA A 118 -56.50 -11.48 -19.00
C ALA A 118 -57.62 -10.55 -19.56
N GLU A 119 -58.58 -11.13 -20.30
CA GLU A 119 -59.88 -10.57 -20.72
C GLU A 119 -59.83 -9.59 -21.92
N GLY A 120 -60.68 -9.64 -22.95
CA GLY A 120 -61.94 -10.35 -23.17
C GLY A 120 -62.92 -9.43 -23.93
N VAL A 121 -63.48 -9.93 -25.04
CA VAL A 121 -64.80 -9.60 -25.64
C VAL A 121 -65.00 -8.38 -26.58
N ALA A 122 -65.72 -8.71 -27.67
CA ALA A 122 -66.59 -7.94 -28.60
C ALA A 122 -65.92 -7.04 -29.66
N ALA A 123 -66.36 -7.00 -30.93
CA ALA A 123 -67.59 -7.48 -31.60
C ALA A 123 -67.29 -7.88 -33.06
#